data_AF-A0A9E3LI03-F1
#
_entry.id   AF-A0A9E3LI03-F1
#
_cell.length_a   1.000
_cell.length_b   1.000
_cell.length_c   1.000
_cell.angle_alpha   90.00
_cell.angle_beta   90.00
_cell.angle_gamma   90.00
#
_symmetry.space_group_name_H-M   'P 1'
#
loop_
_entity.id
_entity.type
_entity.pdbx_description
1 polymer ?
#
loop_
_entity_poly.entity_id
_entity_poly.type
_entity_poly.pdbx_seq_one_letter_code
_entity_poly.pdbx_strand_id
1 'polypeptide(L)'
;MPKILKFDEQARRSLEAGVDKLANAVKVTLGPKGRNVVLERNFGAPTITNDGVSIAKEIELDDPFENMGAQLVKEVATKTNDIAGDGTTTATVLAQALVREGLRNVAAGANPMALKRGIDAAVAAAVDSISAQAKEVDDKSEIAQVASISAADSSIGEVIAEAIDKVGKDGVVTVEESNTFGMELDFTEGMQFDKGYLSPYFVTDQERQESVLDDPYILLVNGKVSTVHDLVPVLEKVMQSAKPMLIIAEDIEGEALATLVV
;
A
#
# COMPACT_ATOMS: atom_id res chain seq x y z
N MET A 1 9.24 22.98 -22.11
CA MET A 1 8.23 22.75 -23.17
C MET A 1 7.03 23.68 -22.95
N PRO A 2 6.40 24.19 -24.03
CA PRO A 2 5.13 24.93 -23.93
C PRO A 2 4.00 24.00 -23.46
N LYS A 3 2.98 24.55 -22.78
CA LYS A 3 1.82 23.80 -22.27
C LYS A 3 0.75 23.64 -23.37
N ILE A 4 0.13 22.47 -23.43
CA ILE A 4 -1.02 22.18 -24.31
C ILE A 4 -2.29 22.28 -23.46
N LEU A 5 -3.31 22.96 -23.98
CA LEU A 5 -4.58 23.17 -23.28
C LEU A 5 -5.71 22.48 -24.05
N LYS A 6 -6.49 21.64 -23.36
CA LYS A 6 -7.76 21.07 -23.84
C LYS A 6 -8.89 21.56 -22.94
N PHE A 7 -10.07 21.77 -23.52
CA PHE A 7 -11.24 22.28 -22.80
C PHE A 7 -12.47 21.39 -23.06
N ASP A 8 -13.51 21.61 -22.25
CA ASP A 8 -14.84 21.04 -22.40
C ASP A 8 -14.86 19.52 -22.61
N GLU A 9 -15.61 19.06 -23.60
CA GLU A 9 -15.82 17.65 -23.89
C GLU A 9 -14.54 16.94 -24.33
N GLN A 10 -13.66 17.63 -25.05
CA GLN A 10 -12.42 17.04 -25.53
C GLN A 10 -11.49 16.70 -24.35
N ALA A 11 -11.40 17.58 -23.35
CA ALA A 11 -10.64 17.29 -22.13
C ALA A 11 -11.27 16.12 -21.35
N ARG A 12 -12.60 16.15 -21.15
CA ARG A 12 -13.34 15.12 -20.42
C ARG A 12 -13.19 13.74 -21.04
N ARG A 13 -13.34 13.62 -22.37
CA ARG A 13 -13.20 12.34 -23.08
C ARG A 13 -11.77 11.79 -23.01
N SER A 14 -10.75 12.64 -23.10
CA SER A 14 -9.37 12.19 -22.95
C SER A 14 -9.09 11.67 -21.53
N LEU A 15 -9.60 12.35 -20.49
CA LEU A 15 -9.48 11.88 -19.11
C LEU A 15 -10.23 10.55 -18.90
N GLU A 16 -11.46 10.44 -19.40
CA GLU A 16 -12.28 9.22 -19.34
C GLU A 16 -11.58 8.03 -20.02
N ALA A 17 -10.97 8.24 -21.18
CA ALA A 17 -10.23 7.18 -21.87
C ALA A 17 -9.04 6.67 -21.04
N GLY A 18 -8.35 7.56 -20.32
CA GLY A 18 -7.28 7.20 -19.38
C GLY A 18 -7.78 6.38 -18.19
N VAL A 19 -8.86 6.86 -17.56
CA VAL A 19 -9.58 6.17 -16.48
C VAL A 19 -9.98 4.76 -16.93
N ASP A 20 -10.57 4.64 -18.11
CA ASP A 20 -11.02 3.37 -18.66
C ASP A 20 -9.86 2.41 -18.93
N LYS A 21 -8.76 2.89 -19.52
CA LYS A 21 -7.58 2.04 -19.78
C LYS A 21 -7.05 1.42 -18.48
N LEU A 22 -6.87 2.23 -17.45
CA LEU A 22 -6.39 1.74 -16.15
C LEU A 22 -7.40 0.79 -15.51
N ALA A 23 -8.66 1.22 -15.39
CA ALA A 23 -9.68 0.42 -14.72
C ALA A 23 -9.97 -0.89 -15.46
N ASN A 24 -9.92 -0.91 -16.79
CA ASN A 24 -10.11 -2.14 -17.58
C ASN A 24 -8.97 -3.15 -17.37
N ALA A 25 -7.74 -2.69 -17.13
CA ALA A 25 -6.62 -3.56 -16.80
C ALA A 25 -6.72 -4.11 -15.37
N VAL A 26 -7.17 -3.31 -14.42
CA VAL A 26 -7.29 -3.71 -13.00
C VAL A 26 -8.51 -4.60 -12.76
N LYS A 27 -9.68 -4.26 -13.32
CA LYS A 27 -10.95 -4.94 -12.99
C LYS A 27 -11.02 -6.42 -13.37
N VAL A 28 -10.14 -6.91 -14.25
CA VAL A 28 -10.09 -8.33 -14.60
C VAL A 28 -9.64 -9.20 -13.44
N THR A 29 -9.01 -8.62 -12.41
CA THR A 29 -8.57 -9.33 -11.21
C THR A 29 -9.63 -9.45 -10.13
N LEU A 30 -10.80 -8.81 -10.32
CA LEU A 30 -11.83 -8.73 -9.28
C LEU A 30 -12.48 -10.09 -9.00
N GLY A 31 -12.48 -10.47 -7.72
CA GLY A 31 -13.24 -11.60 -7.19
C GLY A 31 -12.62 -12.98 -7.44
N PRO A 32 -13.30 -14.07 -7.04
CA PRO A 32 -12.74 -15.43 -7.01
C PRO A 32 -12.48 -16.03 -8.41
N LYS A 33 -13.01 -15.40 -9.46
CA LYS A 33 -12.75 -15.75 -10.86
C LYS A 33 -11.91 -14.69 -11.58
N GLY A 34 -11.26 -13.83 -10.79
CA GLY A 34 -10.28 -12.87 -11.28
C GLY A 34 -9.17 -13.58 -12.04
N ARG A 35 -8.63 -12.88 -13.03
CA ARG A 35 -7.50 -13.36 -13.83
C ARG A 35 -6.25 -12.62 -13.40
N ASN A 36 -5.12 -13.29 -13.52
CA ASN A 36 -3.84 -12.64 -13.32
C ASN A 36 -3.50 -11.72 -14.48
N VAL A 37 -2.83 -10.62 -14.17
CA VAL A 37 -2.21 -9.71 -15.12
C VAL A 37 -0.70 -9.96 -15.09
N VAL A 38 -0.10 -9.92 -16.27
CA VAL A 38 1.35 -10.08 -16.45
C VAL A 38 1.96 -8.71 -16.66
N LEU A 39 2.88 -8.33 -15.78
CA LEU A 39 3.59 -7.07 -15.78
C LEU A 39 5.04 -7.30 -16.22
N GLU A 40 5.50 -6.52 -17.19
CA GLU A 40 6.89 -6.56 -17.65
C GLU A 40 7.82 -6.02 -16.57
N ARG A 41 8.99 -6.65 -16.43
CA ARG A 41 10.11 -6.11 -15.64
C ARG A 41 11.28 -5.84 -16.59
N ASN A 42 11.99 -4.73 -16.37
CA ASN A 42 13.18 -4.36 -17.16
C ASN A 42 14.28 -5.45 -17.12
N PHE A 43 14.32 -6.25 -16.05
CA PHE A 43 15.25 -7.34 -15.87
C PHE A 43 14.53 -8.53 -15.22
N GLY A 44 14.92 -9.75 -15.62
CA GLY A 44 14.39 -10.98 -15.03
C GLY A 44 13.05 -11.43 -15.62
N ALA A 45 12.31 -12.22 -14.83
CA ALA A 45 11.01 -12.75 -15.23
C ALA A 45 9.90 -11.70 -15.00
N PRO A 46 8.82 -11.74 -15.80
CA PRO A 46 7.67 -10.86 -15.58
C PRO A 46 6.97 -11.17 -14.27
N THR A 47 6.32 -10.17 -13.67
CA THR A 47 5.49 -10.36 -12.48
C THR A 47 4.09 -10.80 -12.89
N ILE A 48 3.59 -11.87 -12.29
CA ILE A 48 2.22 -12.33 -12.47
C ILE A 48 1.46 -11.99 -11.19
N THR A 49 0.48 -11.10 -11.26
CA THR A 49 -0.24 -10.62 -10.07
C THR A 49 -1.73 -10.47 -10.34
N ASN A 50 -2.52 -10.62 -9.28
CA ASN A 50 -3.93 -10.27 -9.22
C ASN A 50 -4.19 -9.02 -8.35
N ASP A 51 -3.14 -8.41 -7.79
CA ASP A 51 -3.25 -7.23 -6.94
C ASP A 51 -3.50 -5.96 -7.79
N GLY A 52 -4.60 -5.28 -7.48
CA GLY A 52 -5.03 -4.09 -8.19
C GLY A 52 -4.10 -2.90 -8.03
N VAL A 53 -3.45 -2.71 -6.88
CA VAL A 53 -2.55 -1.56 -6.69
C VAL A 53 -1.22 -1.78 -7.41
N SER A 54 -0.68 -3.00 -7.40
CA SER A 54 0.50 -3.36 -8.19
C SER A 54 0.26 -3.11 -9.68
N ILE A 55 -0.89 -3.54 -10.22
CA ILE A 55 -1.23 -3.31 -11.63
C ILE A 55 -1.41 -1.82 -11.91
N ALA A 56 -2.13 -1.09 -11.06
CA ALA A 56 -2.36 0.35 -11.24
C ALA A 56 -1.05 1.15 -11.20
N LYS A 57 -0.06 0.72 -10.41
CA LYS A 57 1.24 1.39 -10.29
C LYS A 57 2.04 1.36 -11.59
N GLU A 58 1.99 0.27 -12.34
CA GLU A 58 2.71 0.07 -13.61
C GLU A 58 2.05 0.77 -14.82
N ILE A 59 0.83 1.30 -14.67
CA ILE A 59 0.12 1.90 -15.80
C ILE A 59 0.54 3.36 -15.98
N GLU A 60 1.27 3.60 -17.06
CA GLU A 60 1.61 4.92 -17.58
C GLU A 60 1.24 4.97 -19.07
N LEU A 61 0.61 6.07 -19.50
CA LEU A 61 0.10 6.22 -20.86
C LEU A 61 0.87 7.29 -21.63
N ASP A 62 1.07 7.06 -22.94
CA ASP A 62 1.81 7.99 -23.81
C ASP A 62 1.09 9.33 -24.00
N ASP A 63 -0.25 9.33 -24.16
CA ASP A 63 -1.02 10.57 -24.27
C ASP A 63 -1.08 11.27 -22.90
N PRO A 64 -0.59 12.51 -22.76
CA PRO A 64 -0.53 13.17 -21.45
C PRO A 64 -1.89 13.37 -20.78
N PHE A 65 -2.97 13.56 -21.56
CA PHE A 65 -4.30 13.80 -21.00
C PHE A 65 -4.96 12.48 -20.57
N GLU A 66 -4.78 11.41 -21.32
CA GLU A 66 -5.17 10.07 -20.88
C GLU A 66 -4.36 9.66 -19.66
N ASN A 67 -3.05 9.90 -19.65
CA ASN A 67 -2.20 9.59 -18.50
C ASN A 67 -2.68 10.33 -17.24
N MET A 68 -3.03 11.61 -17.34
CA MET A 68 -3.64 12.34 -16.22
C MET A 68 -4.90 11.63 -15.69
N GLY A 69 -5.76 11.13 -16.57
CA GLY A 69 -6.94 10.36 -16.16
C GLY A 69 -6.58 9.06 -15.44
N ALA A 70 -5.59 8.33 -15.93
CA ALA A 70 -5.07 7.13 -15.29
C ALA A 70 -4.47 7.45 -13.91
N GLN A 71 -3.62 8.48 -13.79
CA GLN A 71 -2.99 8.86 -12.52
C GLN A 71 -4.03 9.23 -11.44
N LEU A 72 -5.14 9.88 -11.81
CA LEU A 72 -6.23 10.18 -10.87
C LEU A 72 -6.88 8.92 -10.27
N VAL A 73 -7.02 7.85 -11.06
CA VAL A 73 -7.59 6.58 -10.56
C VAL A 73 -6.56 5.76 -9.81
N LYS A 74 -5.28 5.82 -10.23
CA LYS A 74 -4.17 5.24 -9.48
C LYS A 74 -4.09 5.80 -8.06
N GLU A 75 -4.37 7.09 -7.87
CA GLU A 75 -4.46 7.71 -6.55
C GLU A 75 -5.60 7.11 -5.71
N VAL A 76 -6.76 6.82 -6.30
CA VAL A 76 -7.86 6.11 -5.62
C VAL A 76 -7.42 4.73 -5.13
N ALA A 77 -6.76 3.94 -5.99
CA ALA A 77 -6.28 2.61 -5.63
C ALA A 77 -5.20 2.68 -4.53
N THR A 78 -4.24 3.58 -4.67
CA THR A 78 -3.13 3.75 -3.71
C THR A 78 -3.67 4.19 -2.34
N LYS A 79 -4.55 5.19 -2.31
CA LYS A 79 -5.07 5.69 -1.04
C LYS A 79 -5.95 4.69 -0.31
N THR A 80 -6.67 3.85 -1.07
CA THR A 80 -7.44 2.74 -0.51
C THR A 80 -6.51 1.71 0.14
N ASN A 81 -5.41 1.36 -0.54
CA ASN A 81 -4.40 0.45 0.00
C ASN A 81 -3.78 1.00 1.30
N ASP A 82 -3.42 2.29 1.34
CA ASP A 82 -2.79 2.90 2.50
C ASP A 82 -3.70 2.90 3.75
N ILE A 83 -5.02 2.96 3.57
CA ILE A 83 -5.98 3.04 4.67
C ILE A 83 -6.45 1.66 5.11
N ALA A 84 -6.71 0.76 4.16
CA ALA A 84 -7.41 -0.50 4.41
C ALA A 84 -6.58 -1.75 4.11
N GLY A 85 -5.49 -1.65 3.36
CA GLY A 85 -4.66 -2.80 2.94
C GLY A 85 -5.31 -3.75 1.91
N ASP A 86 -6.57 -3.52 1.55
CA ASP A 86 -7.34 -4.31 0.56
C ASP A 86 -8.41 -3.41 -0.11
N GLY A 87 -9.09 -3.91 -1.14
CA GLY A 87 -10.21 -3.25 -1.80
C GLY A 87 -9.83 -2.32 -2.96
N THR A 88 -8.56 -2.34 -3.38
CA THR A 88 -7.99 -1.46 -4.42
C THR A 88 -8.70 -1.65 -5.77
N THR A 89 -8.97 -2.89 -6.17
CA THR A 89 -9.74 -3.22 -7.39
C THR A 89 -11.19 -2.75 -7.28
N THR A 90 -11.83 -2.94 -6.12
CA THR A 90 -13.22 -2.48 -5.89
C THR A 90 -13.32 -0.96 -5.98
N ALA A 91 -12.40 -0.23 -5.35
CA ALA A 91 -12.34 1.23 -5.40
C ALA A 91 -12.14 1.73 -6.84
N THR A 92 -11.27 1.07 -7.61
CA THR A 92 -11.00 1.38 -9.02
C THR A 92 -12.25 1.21 -9.89
N VAL A 93 -13.00 0.11 -9.71
CA VAL A 93 -14.24 -0.16 -10.45
C VAL A 93 -15.33 0.86 -10.11
N LEU A 94 -15.48 1.21 -8.82
CA LEU A 94 -16.42 2.24 -8.39
C LEU A 94 -16.06 3.61 -8.96
N ALA A 95 -14.77 3.97 -8.95
CA ALA A 95 -14.29 5.22 -9.53
C ALA A 95 -14.59 5.29 -11.04
N GLN A 96 -14.32 4.21 -11.79
CA GLN A 96 -14.67 4.13 -13.21
C GLN A 96 -16.16 4.38 -13.44
N ALA A 97 -17.04 3.71 -12.68
CA ALA A 97 -18.48 3.85 -12.81
C ALA A 97 -18.97 5.28 -12.51
N LEU A 98 -18.48 5.88 -11.42
CA LEU A 98 -18.84 7.24 -11.01
C LEU A 98 -18.36 8.29 -12.03
N VAL A 99 -17.14 8.14 -12.55
CA VAL A 99 -16.61 9.04 -13.58
C VAL A 99 -17.46 8.94 -14.84
N ARG A 100 -17.72 7.73 -15.34
CA ARG A 100 -18.48 7.52 -16.57
C ARG A 100 -19.89 8.11 -16.50
N GLU A 101 -20.65 7.76 -15.45
CA GLU A 101 -22.01 8.27 -15.30
C GLU A 101 -22.02 9.77 -14.96
N GLY A 102 -21.04 10.26 -14.20
CA GLY A 102 -20.87 11.69 -13.92
C GLY A 102 -20.64 12.50 -15.20
N LEU A 103 -19.68 12.08 -16.04
CA LEU A 103 -19.35 12.74 -17.30
C LEU A 103 -20.52 12.70 -18.29
N ARG A 104 -21.25 11.58 -18.34
CA ARG A 104 -22.48 11.48 -19.14
C ARG A 104 -23.53 12.52 -18.75
N ASN A 105 -23.76 12.71 -17.44
CA ASN A 105 -24.72 13.70 -16.96
C ASN A 105 -24.24 15.14 -17.20
N VAL A 106 -22.93 15.40 -17.05
CA VAL A 106 -22.35 16.71 -17.39
C VAL A 106 -22.50 17.02 -18.89
N ALA A 107 -22.28 16.03 -19.76
CA ALA A 107 -22.52 16.18 -21.19
C ALA A 107 -23.99 16.45 -21.52
N ALA A 108 -24.93 15.93 -20.71
CA ALA A 108 -26.35 16.24 -20.81
C ALA A 108 -26.75 17.63 -20.25
N GLY A 109 -25.78 18.43 -19.78
CA GLY A 109 -26.00 19.80 -19.29
C GLY A 109 -26.23 19.92 -17.79
N ALA A 110 -26.06 18.84 -17.01
CA ALA A 110 -26.15 18.90 -15.56
C ALA A 110 -25.01 19.72 -14.96
N ASN A 111 -25.29 20.43 -13.85
CA ASN A 111 -24.28 21.19 -13.12
C ASN A 111 -23.32 20.22 -12.38
N PRO A 112 -22.00 20.21 -12.70
CA PRO A 112 -21.04 19.30 -12.08
C PRO A 112 -20.96 19.43 -10.55
N MET A 113 -21.12 20.66 -10.02
CA MET A 113 -21.08 20.91 -8.58
C MET A 113 -22.32 20.34 -7.86
N ALA A 114 -23.47 20.36 -8.53
CA ALA A 114 -24.68 19.74 -7.98
C ALA A 114 -24.59 18.22 -8.00
N LEU A 115 -24.06 17.64 -9.09
CA LEU A 115 -23.80 16.20 -9.19
C LEU A 115 -22.85 15.74 -8.08
N LYS A 116 -21.72 16.45 -7.88
CA LYS A 116 -20.78 16.14 -6.81
C LYS A 116 -21.46 16.12 -5.44
N ARG A 117 -22.23 17.16 -5.08
CA ARG A 117 -22.97 17.20 -3.80
C ARG A 117 -23.94 16.03 -3.65
N GLY A 118 -24.60 15.62 -4.74
CA GLY A 118 -25.48 14.46 -4.73
C GLY A 118 -24.72 13.15 -4.48
N ILE A 119 -23.57 12.97 -5.13
CA ILE A 119 -22.68 11.83 -4.90
C ILE A 119 -22.19 11.82 -3.45
N ASP A 120 -21.71 12.95 -2.93
CA ASP A 120 -21.23 13.06 -1.55
C ASP A 120 -22.32 12.66 -0.54
N ALA A 121 -23.56 13.14 -0.74
CA ALA A 121 -24.69 12.79 0.12
C ALA A 121 -25.07 11.31 0.03
N ALA A 122 -25.03 10.72 -1.18
CA ALA A 122 -25.31 9.30 -1.37
C ALA A 122 -24.22 8.41 -0.74
N VAL A 123 -22.94 8.81 -0.84
CA VAL A 123 -21.82 8.12 -0.20
C VAL A 123 -21.96 8.17 1.32
N ALA A 124 -22.29 9.33 1.91
CA ALA A 124 -22.50 9.44 3.34
C ALA A 124 -23.59 8.48 3.84
N ALA A 125 -24.75 8.48 3.17
CA ALA A 125 -25.85 7.56 3.52
C ALA A 125 -25.47 6.08 3.33
N ALA A 126 -24.67 5.76 2.31
CA ALA A 126 -24.20 4.39 2.09
C ALA A 126 -23.23 3.94 3.20
N VAL A 127 -22.29 4.80 3.61
CA VAL A 127 -21.35 4.52 4.71
C VAL A 127 -22.11 4.29 6.01
N ASP A 128 -23.05 5.17 6.36
CA ASP A 128 -23.88 5.01 7.57
C ASP A 128 -24.64 3.68 7.58
N SER A 129 -25.19 3.30 6.42
CA SER A 129 -25.90 2.04 6.24
C SER A 129 -25.00 0.81 6.38
N ILE A 130 -23.76 0.87 5.86
CA ILE A 130 -22.77 -0.20 6.00
C ILE A 130 -22.38 -0.35 7.47
N SER A 131 -22.09 0.76 8.16
CA SER A 131 -21.75 0.75 9.58
C SER A 131 -22.89 0.19 10.45
N ALA A 132 -24.14 0.50 10.14
CA ALA A 132 -25.30 -0.02 10.86
C ALA A 132 -25.52 -1.54 10.68
N GLN A 133 -24.97 -2.13 9.61
CA GLN A 133 -25.05 -3.57 9.32
C GLN A 133 -23.79 -4.33 9.71
N ALA A 134 -22.75 -3.63 10.16
CA ALA A 134 -21.49 -4.24 10.56
C ALA A 134 -21.67 -5.11 11.81
N LYS A 135 -21.01 -6.26 11.82
CA LYS A 135 -20.91 -7.16 12.97
C LYS A 135 -19.45 -7.26 13.37
N GLU A 136 -19.17 -7.12 14.67
CA GLU A 136 -17.83 -7.36 15.19
C GLU A 136 -17.43 -8.82 15.00
N VAL A 137 -16.15 -9.02 14.68
CA VAL A 137 -15.52 -10.32 14.46
C VAL A 137 -14.68 -10.66 15.68
N ASP A 138 -15.05 -11.73 16.37
CA ASP A 138 -14.40 -12.18 17.60
C ASP A 138 -13.92 -13.62 17.53
N ASP A 139 -14.54 -14.44 16.68
CA ASP A 139 -14.23 -15.86 16.61
C ASP A 139 -13.08 -16.13 15.65
N LYS A 140 -12.16 -17.02 16.06
CA LYS A 140 -11.07 -17.53 15.21
C LYS A 140 -11.57 -17.99 13.84
N SER A 141 -12.74 -18.61 13.80
CA SER A 141 -13.35 -19.09 12.55
C SER A 141 -13.77 -17.95 11.60
N GLU A 142 -14.23 -16.82 12.15
CA GLU A 142 -14.59 -15.64 11.36
C GLU A 142 -13.33 -14.93 10.87
N ILE A 143 -12.28 -14.84 11.69
CA ILE A 143 -10.96 -14.33 11.29
C ILE A 143 -10.39 -15.16 10.13
N ALA A 144 -10.44 -16.49 10.25
CA ALA A 144 -10.00 -17.39 9.19
C ALA A 144 -10.77 -17.14 7.89
N GLN A 145 -12.10 -16.97 7.96
CA GLN A 145 -12.91 -16.69 6.77
C GLN A 145 -12.49 -15.38 6.09
N VAL A 146 -12.29 -14.30 6.85
CA VAL A 146 -11.85 -13.01 6.29
C VAL A 146 -10.49 -13.15 5.61
N ALA A 147 -9.52 -13.76 6.30
CA ALA A 147 -8.18 -13.97 5.76
C ALA A 147 -8.19 -14.88 4.52
N SER A 148 -8.97 -15.96 4.52
CA SER A 148 -9.12 -16.85 3.37
C SER A 148 -9.74 -16.18 2.16
N ILE A 149 -10.72 -15.29 2.36
CA ILE A 149 -11.35 -14.55 1.26
C ILE A 149 -10.35 -13.56 0.65
N SER A 150 -9.62 -12.82 1.48
CA SER A 150 -8.63 -11.84 1.01
C SER A 150 -7.45 -12.51 0.30
N ALA A 151 -6.92 -13.61 0.86
CA ALA A 151 -5.83 -14.37 0.26
C ALA A 151 -6.26 -15.28 -0.92
N ALA A 152 -7.57 -15.45 -1.14
CA ALA A 152 -8.15 -16.45 -2.05
C ALA A 152 -7.67 -17.90 -1.79
N ASP A 153 -7.26 -18.20 -0.55
CA ASP A 153 -6.70 -19.49 -0.13
C ASP A 153 -7.10 -19.83 1.31
N SER A 154 -7.72 -21.00 1.51
CA SER A 154 -8.16 -21.43 2.84
C SER A 154 -7.01 -21.73 3.78
N SER A 155 -5.92 -22.31 3.28
CA SER A 155 -4.76 -22.67 4.09
C SER A 155 -4.05 -21.45 4.65
N ILE A 156 -3.92 -20.38 3.85
CA ILE A 156 -3.35 -19.10 4.30
C ILE A 156 -4.22 -18.50 5.41
N GLY A 157 -5.54 -18.49 5.22
CA GLY A 157 -6.45 -17.94 6.23
C GLY A 157 -6.45 -18.73 7.55
N GLU A 158 -6.29 -20.05 7.51
CA GLU A 158 -6.14 -20.89 8.70
C GLU A 158 -4.85 -20.56 9.48
N VAL A 159 -3.71 -20.42 8.78
CA VAL A 159 -2.43 -20.06 9.40
C VAL A 159 -2.48 -18.67 10.02
N ILE A 160 -3.05 -17.67 9.33
CA ILE A 160 -3.22 -16.31 9.85
C ILE A 160 -4.11 -16.31 11.10
N ALA A 161 -5.22 -17.05 11.07
CA ALA A 161 -6.10 -17.15 12.22
C ALA A 161 -5.44 -17.84 13.41
N GLU A 162 -4.59 -18.84 13.18
CA GLU A 162 -3.79 -19.47 14.26
C GLU A 162 -2.73 -18.52 14.82
N ALA A 163 -2.08 -17.73 13.98
CA ALA A 163 -1.13 -16.70 14.41
C ALA A 163 -1.81 -15.70 15.35
N ILE A 164 -2.90 -15.06 14.88
CA ILE A 164 -3.65 -14.03 15.63
C ILE A 164 -4.22 -14.59 16.95
N ASP A 165 -4.74 -15.81 16.94
CA ASP A 165 -5.29 -16.47 18.14
C ASP A 165 -4.21 -16.68 19.23
N LYS A 166 -2.96 -16.95 18.82
CA LYS A 166 -1.84 -17.17 19.75
C LYS A 166 -1.16 -15.87 20.20
N VAL A 167 -0.95 -14.89 19.31
CA VAL A 167 -0.32 -13.61 19.67
C VAL A 167 -1.31 -12.63 20.32
N GLY A 168 -2.62 -12.88 20.19
CA GLY A 168 -3.69 -12.00 20.61
C GLY A 168 -4.02 -10.94 19.54
N LYS A 169 -5.18 -10.27 19.67
CA LYS A 169 -5.64 -9.27 18.69
C LYS A 169 -4.66 -8.12 18.47
N ASP A 170 -3.89 -7.77 19.50
CA ASP A 170 -2.88 -6.69 19.46
C ASP A 170 -1.45 -7.22 19.25
N GLY A 171 -1.31 -8.52 18.94
CA GLY A 171 -0.02 -9.14 18.70
C GLY A 171 0.52 -8.82 17.30
N VAL A 172 1.83 -8.92 17.16
CA VAL A 172 2.53 -8.62 15.90
C VAL A 172 2.68 -9.90 15.09
N VAL A 173 2.33 -9.82 13.80
CA VAL A 173 2.52 -10.91 12.84
C VAL A 173 3.42 -10.40 11.72
N THR A 174 4.54 -11.09 11.49
CA THR A 174 5.49 -10.80 10.42
C THR A 174 5.47 -11.94 9.40
N VAL A 175 5.67 -11.61 8.13
CA VAL A 175 5.80 -12.59 7.04
C VAL A 175 7.21 -12.51 6.48
N GLU A 176 7.91 -13.65 6.51
CA GLU A 176 9.27 -13.83 6.01
C GLU A 176 9.30 -14.86 4.88
N GLU A 177 10.22 -14.70 3.93
CA GLU A 177 10.43 -15.68 2.86
C GLU A 177 11.25 -16.87 3.40
N SER A 178 10.68 -18.06 3.31
CA SER A 178 11.37 -19.29 3.69
C SER A 178 12.05 -19.96 2.50
N ASN A 179 13.22 -20.57 2.75
CA ASN A 179 13.91 -21.44 1.79
C ASN A 179 13.33 -22.86 1.74
N THR A 180 12.38 -23.19 2.62
CA THR A 180 11.71 -24.50 2.67
C THR A 180 10.34 -24.45 1.99
N PHE A 181 9.87 -25.61 1.52
CA PHE A 181 8.51 -25.72 1.00
C PHE A 181 7.50 -25.76 2.14
N GLY A 182 6.44 -24.96 2.01
CA GLY A 182 5.33 -24.92 2.96
C GLY A 182 5.23 -23.55 3.63
N MET A 183 4.23 -23.44 4.51
CA MET A 183 4.10 -22.30 5.42
C MET A 183 4.40 -22.81 6.83
N GLU A 184 5.36 -22.18 7.49
CA GLU A 184 5.68 -22.44 8.89
C GLU A 184 5.26 -21.23 9.73
N LEU A 185 4.77 -21.52 10.93
CA LEU A 185 4.34 -20.51 11.88
C LEU A 185 5.23 -20.62 13.11
N ASP A 186 6.19 -19.70 13.20
CA ASP A 186 7.10 -19.61 14.33
C ASP A 186 6.72 -18.47 15.26
N PHE A 187 6.92 -18.70 16.55
CA PHE A 187 6.68 -17.73 17.60
C PHE A 187 8.03 -17.29 18.14
N THR A 188 8.33 -16.01 17.97
CA THR A 188 9.52 -15.39 18.50
C THR A 188 9.13 -14.39 19.59
N GLU A 189 9.97 -14.30 20.63
CA GLU A 189 9.86 -13.20 21.57
C GLU A 189 10.42 -11.94 20.89
N GLY A 190 9.60 -10.89 20.82
CA GLY A 190 9.96 -9.65 20.14
C GLY A 190 9.17 -8.47 20.68
N MET A 191 9.44 -7.29 20.12
CA MET A 191 8.76 -6.05 20.48
C MET A 191 8.59 -5.18 19.24
N GLN A 192 7.43 -4.54 19.12
CA GLN A 192 7.16 -3.47 18.16
C GLN A 192 6.74 -2.21 18.92
N PHE A 193 7.13 -1.05 18.40
CA PHE A 193 6.70 0.26 18.87
C PHE A 193 6.45 1.17 17.68
N ASP A 194 5.57 2.17 17.84
CA ASP A 194 5.10 3.06 16.77
C ASP A 194 6.13 4.15 16.43
N LYS A 195 7.26 3.74 15.84
CA LYS A 195 8.33 4.59 15.30
C LYS A 195 8.90 3.96 14.03
N GLY A 196 9.03 4.77 12.97
CA GLY A 196 9.71 4.39 11.74
C GLY A 196 11.15 4.89 11.66
N TYR A 197 11.79 4.69 10.51
CA TYR A 197 13.11 5.25 10.21
C TYR A 197 13.05 6.78 10.06
N LEU A 198 14.11 7.47 10.50
CA LEU A 198 14.19 8.95 10.43
C LEU A 198 14.46 9.47 9.02
N SER A 199 14.97 8.63 8.12
CA SER A 199 15.33 8.99 6.76
C SER A 199 14.92 7.89 5.78
N PRO A 200 14.27 8.23 4.64
CA PRO A 200 13.94 7.26 3.59
C PRO A 200 15.17 6.56 3.00
N TYR A 201 16.36 7.12 3.17
CA TYR A 201 17.61 6.50 2.72
C TYR A 201 17.98 5.22 3.50
N PHE A 202 17.33 4.95 4.64
CA PHE A 202 17.54 3.72 5.40
C PHE A 202 16.70 2.53 4.90
N VAL A 203 15.87 2.73 3.89
CA VAL A 203 15.08 1.65 3.26
C VAL A 203 16.00 0.68 2.55
N THR A 204 15.97 -0.59 2.96
CA THR A 204 16.73 -1.68 2.33
C THR A 204 15.85 -2.50 1.39
N ASP A 205 14.56 -2.61 1.67
CA ASP A 205 13.55 -3.17 0.77
C ASP A 205 12.74 -2.06 0.11
N GLN A 206 13.04 -1.75 -1.15
CA GLN A 206 12.35 -0.69 -1.90
C GLN A 206 10.92 -1.08 -2.31
N GLU A 207 10.60 -2.37 -2.42
CA GLU A 207 9.25 -2.80 -2.80
C GLU A 207 8.30 -2.64 -1.62
N ARG A 208 8.73 -3.08 -0.43
CA ARG A 208 7.94 -3.00 0.82
C ARG A 208 8.08 -1.66 1.55
N GLN A 209 9.07 -0.84 1.17
CA GLN A 209 9.45 0.38 1.88
C GLN A 209 9.82 0.09 3.36
N GLU A 210 10.61 -0.96 3.56
CA GLU A 210 11.03 -1.45 4.88
C GLU A 210 12.55 -1.33 5.06
N SER A 211 13.00 -1.21 6.31
CA SER A 211 14.41 -1.29 6.69
C SER A 211 14.66 -2.61 7.41
N VAL A 212 15.06 -3.62 6.63
CA VAL A 212 15.37 -4.97 7.10
C VAL A 212 16.85 -5.05 7.45
N LEU A 213 17.14 -5.45 8.70
CA LEU A 213 18.49 -5.59 9.25
C LEU A 213 18.67 -7.01 9.81
N ASP A 214 19.56 -7.80 9.20
CA ASP A 214 19.87 -9.16 9.66
C ASP A 214 20.91 -9.18 10.78
N ASP A 215 20.60 -9.84 11.91
CA ASP A 215 21.48 -9.99 13.08
C ASP A 215 22.16 -8.66 13.52
N PRO A 216 21.38 -7.57 13.77
CA PRO A 216 21.94 -6.26 14.03
C PRO A 216 22.39 -6.08 15.49
N TYR A 217 23.35 -5.20 15.72
CA TYR A 217 23.56 -4.62 17.04
C TYR A 217 22.49 -3.57 17.33
N ILE A 218 21.96 -3.55 18.56
CA ILE A 218 20.99 -2.55 19.00
C ILE A 218 21.66 -1.60 19.99
N LEU A 219 21.79 -0.32 19.63
CA LEU A 219 22.26 0.73 20.51
C LEU A 219 21.08 1.51 21.09
N LEU A 220 20.95 1.46 22.42
CA LEU A 220 19.95 2.23 23.17
C LEU A 220 20.61 3.47 23.78
N VAL A 221 20.16 4.65 23.36
CA VAL A 221 20.65 5.94 23.86
C VAL A 221 19.53 6.66 24.60
N ASN A 222 19.74 6.98 25.88
CA ASN A 222 18.77 7.72 26.68
C ASN A 222 18.97 9.24 26.55
N GLY A 223 18.66 9.78 25.38
CA GLY A 223 18.74 11.20 25.06
C GLY A 223 18.83 11.46 23.56
N LYS A 224 18.92 12.75 23.19
CA LYS A 224 19.11 13.19 21.81
C LYS A 224 20.54 13.04 21.34
N VAL A 225 20.72 12.64 20.09
CA VAL A 225 22.03 12.53 19.42
C VAL A 225 22.11 13.57 18.30
N SER A 226 22.87 14.63 18.52
CA SER A 226 23.03 15.73 17.55
C SER A 226 24.40 15.76 16.88
N THR A 227 25.41 15.13 17.51
CA THR A 227 26.81 15.10 17.06
C THR A 227 27.25 13.67 16.77
N VAL A 228 27.97 13.48 15.66
CA VAL A 228 28.49 12.17 15.27
C VAL A 228 29.60 11.70 16.22
N HIS A 229 30.31 12.62 16.87
CA HIS A 229 31.43 12.29 17.76
C HIS A 229 31.05 11.33 18.89
N ASP A 230 29.81 11.41 19.39
CA ASP A 230 29.31 10.53 20.43
C ASP A 230 29.05 9.11 19.93
N LEU A 231 28.82 8.94 18.62
CA LEU A 231 28.56 7.65 17.96
C LEU A 231 29.83 6.97 17.43
N VAL A 232 30.84 7.75 16.99
CA VAL A 232 32.05 7.24 16.32
C VAL A 232 32.69 6.04 17.04
N PRO A 233 32.93 6.06 18.37
CA PRO A 233 33.61 4.95 19.04
C PRO A 233 32.83 3.64 19.01
N VAL A 234 31.49 3.72 18.94
CA VAL A 234 30.61 2.55 18.85
C VAL A 234 30.50 2.09 17.40
N LEU A 235 30.32 3.02 16.46
CA LEU A 235 30.28 2.73 15.03
C LEU A 235 31.54 2.00 14.57
N GLU A 236 32.73 2.46 14.97
CA GLU A 236 34.01 1.82 14.63
C GLU A 236 34.07 0.36 15.10
N LYS A 237 33.53 0.05 16.28
CA LYS A 237 33.51 -1.31 16.81
C LYS A 237 32.51 -2.19 16.07
N VAL A 238 31.34 -1.67 15.74
CA VAL A 238 30.32 -2.42 14.99
C VAL A 238 30.80 -2.67 13.56
N MET A 239 31.43 -1.67 12.92
CA MET A 239 32.04 -1.82 11.60
C MET A 239 33.06 -2.96 11.53
N GLN A 240 33.86 -3.18 12.59
CA GLN A 240 34.82 -4.30 12.65
C GLN A 240 34.16 -5.68 12.62
N SER A 241 32.91 -5.77 13.09
CA SER A 241 32.14 -7.02 13.08
C SER A 241 31.36 -7.27 11.79
N ALA A 242 31.33 -6.29 10.87
CA ALA A 242 30.57 -6.32 9.62
C ALA A 242 29.09 -6.68 9.78
N LYS A 243 28.50 -6.36 10.94
CA LYS A 243 27.08 -6.52 11.23
C LYS A 243 26.33 -5.18 11.11
N PRO A 244 25.05 -5.18 10.73
CA PRO A 244 24.21 -3.98 10.76
C PRO A 244 23.99 -3.45 12.18
N MET A 245 23.45 -2.24 12.28
CA MET A 245 23.20 -1.56 13.56
C MET A 245 21.86 -0.82 13.55
N LEU A 246 21.06 -1.03 14.60
CA LEU A 246 19.87 -0.26 14.91
C LEU A 246 20.16 0.71 16.05
N ILE A 247 19.86 1.99 15.88
CA ILE A 247 20.03 3.02 16.92
C ILE A 247 18.63 3.47 17.38
N ILE A 248 18.35 3.31 18.67
CA ILE A 248 17.12 3.79 19.31
C ILE A 248 17.51 4.88 20.31
N ALA A 249 17.10 6.10 20.03
CA ALA A 249 17.37 7.30 20.83
C ALA A 249 16.09 8.12 21.03
N GLU A 250 16.16 9.18 21.84
CA GLU A 250 15.04 10.15 21.93
C GLU A 250 14.81 10.83 20.57
N ASP A 251 15.91 11.22 19.92
CA ASP A 251 15.94 11.78 18.58
C ASP A 251 17.37 11.69 18.01
N ILE A 252 17.51 11.66 16.68
CA ILE A 252 18.81 11.76 15.99
C ILE A 252 18.70 12.89 14.96
N GLU A 253 19.44 13.98 15.20
CA GLU A 253 19.28 15.22 14.44
C GLU A 253 20.63 15.80 13.98
N GLY A 254 20.56 16.81 13.11
CA GLY A 254 21.72 17.60 12.69
C GLY A 254 22.81 16.77 12.00
N GLU A 255 24.04 16.95 12.45
CA GLU A 255 25.24 16.35 11.85
C GLU A 255 25.26 14.82 12.01
N ALA A 256 24.75 14.31 13.12
CA ALA A 256 24.69 12.87 13.38
C ALA A 256 23.81 12.16 12.34
N LEU A 257 22.60 12.65 12.10
CA LEU A 257 21.70 12.06 11.10
C LEU A 257 22.27 12.18 9.69
N ALA A 258 22.83 13.35 9.35
CA ALA A 258 23.43 13.57 8.03
C ALA A 258 24.58 12.60 7.74
N THR A 259 25.37 12.25 8.75
CA THR A 259 26.48 11.30 8.59
C THR A 259 25.99 9.86 8.49
N LEU A 260 24.94 9.47 9.23
CA LEU A 260 24.37 8.13 9.14
C LEU A 260 23.72 7.84 7.79
N VAL A 261 23.20 8.87 7.11
CA VAL A 261 22.57 8.75 5.78
C VAL A 261 23.59 8.54 4.65
N VAL A 262 24.86 8.87 4.87
CA VAL A 262 25.94 8.81 3.87
C VAL A 262 26.72 7.50 4.02
#